data_AF-A0A9D8LEH3-F1
#
_entry.id   AF-A0A9D8LEH3-F1
#
_cell.length_a   1.000
_cell.length_b   1.000
_cell.length_c   1.000
_cell.angle_alpha   90.00
_cell.angle_beta   90.00
_cell.angle_gamma   90.00
#
_symmetry.space_group_name_H-M   'P 1'
#
loop_
_entity.id
_entity.type
_entity.pdbx_description
1 polymer ?
#
loop_
_entity_poly.entity_id
_entity_poly.type
_entity_poly.pdbx_seq_one_letter_code
_entity_poly.pdbx_strand_id
1 'polypeptide(L)'
;MTNPWTDRAAPSLDDFEQIAAAAFSALPSEFRELAGNVPCAVVDFPDEETLREMELESEFDILGLFRGVGLPQGGATPFTGQMPNMVWL
;
A
#
# COMPACT_ATOMS: atom_id res chain seq x y z
N MET A 1 30.05 -25.89 -0.78
CA MET A 1 28.75 -25.34 -0.31
C MET A 1 28.27 -24.37 -1.38
N THR A 2 27.27 -24.74 -2.15
CA THR A 2 26.66 -23.88 -3.18
C THR A 2 25.77 -22.85 -2.48
N ASN A 3 25.92 -21.57 -2.81
CA ASN A 3 25.14 -20.49 -2.19
C ASN A 3 23.70 -20.54 -2.73
N PRO A 4 22.66 -20.77 -1.89
CA PRO A 4 21.27 -20.90 -2.34
C PRO A 4 20.68 -19.61 -2.91
N TRP A 5 21.40 -18.48 -2.83
CA TRP A 5 20.99 -17.18 -3.35
C TRP A 5 21.38 -16.95 -4.81
N THR A 6 22.28 -17.76 -5.37
CA THR A 6 22.80 -17.54 -6.74
C THR A 6 21.74 -17.74 -7.83
N ASP A 7 20.75 -18.59 -7.59
CA ASP A 7 19.69 -18.91 -8.56
C ASP A 7 18.33 -18.25 -8.21
N ARG A 8 18.29 -17.33 -7.23
CA ARG A 8 17.06 -16.64 -6.83
C ARG A 8 17.01 -15.23 -7.39
N ALA A 9 15.90 -14.89 -8.03
CA ALA A 9 15.58 -13.52 -8.42
C ALA A 9 14.72 -12.84 -7.34
N ALA A 10 14.78 -11.51 -7.28
CA ALA A 10 13.80 -10.74 -6.53
C ALA A 10 12.40 -10.91 -7.16
N PRO A 11 11.33 -10.88 -6.35
CA PRO A 11 9.96 -10.89 -6.87
C PRO A 11 9.74 -9.70 -7.81
N SER A 12 8.95 -9.90 -8.86
CA SER A 12 8.47 -8.82 -9.71
C SER A 12 7.33 -8.05 -9.04
N LEU A 13 6.95 -6.89 -9.61
CA LEU A 13 5.80 -6.14 -9.11
C LEU A 13 4.50 -6.96 -9.18
N ASP A 14 4.32 -7.78 -10.23
CA ASP A 14 3.16 -8.68 -10.35
C ASP A 14 3.15 -9.74 -9.23
N ASP A 15 4.32 -10.27 -8.86
CA ASP A 15 4.43 -11.18 -7.71
C ASP A 15 4.01 -10.47 -6.41
N PHE A 16 4.41 -9.21 -6.22
CA PHE A 16 4.00 -8.40 -5.07
C PHE A 16 2.51 -8.08 -5.08
N GLU A 17 1.89 -7.80 -6.24
CA GLU A 17 0.45 -7.59 -6.37
C GLU A 17 -0.33 -8.84 -5.93
N GLN A 18 0.14 -10.02 -6.35
CA GLN A 18 -0.47 -11.29 -5.92
C GLN A 18 -0.31 -11.52 -4.42
N ILE A 19 0.86 -11.21 -3.84
CA ILE A 19 1.10 -11.31 -2.40
C ILE A 19 0.20 -10.33 -1.64
N ALA A 20 0.05 -9.10 -2.12
CA ALA A 20 -0.80 -8.07 -1.52
C ALA A 20 -2.27 -8.49 -1.54
N ALA A 21 -2.76 -9.00 -2.67
CA ALA A 21 -4.12 -9.52 -2.80
C ALA A 21 -4.38 -10.70 -1.85
N ALA A 22 -3.42 -11.62 -1.74
CA ALA A 22 -3.50 -12.75 -0.82
C ALA A 22 -3.52 -12.29 0.64
N ALA A 23 -2.67 -11.33 1.01
CA ALA A 23 -2.62 -10.75 2.35
C ALA A 23 -3.93 -10.04 2.71
N PHE A 24 -4.50 -9.25 1.79
CA PHE A 24 -5.79 -8.58 1.97
C PHE A 24 -6.94 -9.59 2.14
N SER A 25 -6.95 -10.66 1.34
CA SER A 25 -7.91 -11.75 1.47
C SER A 25 -7.73 -12.59 2.73
N ALA A 26 -6.57 -12.55 3.38
CA ALA A 26 -6.30 -13.25 4.63
C ALA A 26 -6.69 -12.44 5.88
N LEU A 27 -6.95 -11.13 5.74
CA LEU A 27 -7.39 -10.28 6.86
C LEU A 27 -8.68 -10.81 7.49
N PRO A 28 -8.88 -10.69 8.81
CA PRO A 28 -10.15 -11.03 9.44
C PRO A 28 -11.33 -10.27 8.82
N SER A 29 -12.50 -10.92 8.76
CA SER A 29 -13.68 -10.37 8.07
C SER A 29 -14.10 -9.00 8.59
N GLU A 30 -13.99 -8.78 9.90
CA GLU A 30 -14.27 -7.49 10.54
C GLU A 30 -13.44 -6.34 9.97
N PHE A 31 -12.15 -6.57 9.67
CA PHE A 31 -11.29 -5.54 9.06
C PHE A 31 -11.57 -5.37 7.57
N ARG A 32 -11.87 -6.47 6.86
CA ARG A 32 -12.17 -6.43 5.43
C ARG A 32 -13.46 -5.68 5.14
N GLU A 33 -14.47 -5.85 5.98
CA GLU A 33 -15.74 -5.11 5.89
C GLU A 33 -15.55 -3.61 6.14
N LEU A 34 -14.66 -3.24 7.06
CA LEU A 34 -14.34 -1.84 7.34
C LEU A 34 -13.46 -1.20 6.26
N ALA A 35 -12.53 -1.96 5.69
CA ALA A 35 -11.67 -1.50 4.60
C ALA A 35 -12.43 -1.32 3.28
N GLY A 36 -13.53 -2.04 3.07
CA GLY A 36 -14.31 -1.95 1.83
C GLY A 36 -13.47 -2.28 0.59
N ASN A 37 -13.63 -1.49 -0.47
CA ASN A 37 -12.90 -1.66 -1.73
C ASN A 37 -11.76 -0.63 -1.85
N VAL A 38 -10.88 -0.55 -0.84
CA VAL A 38 -9.68 0.29 -0.91
C VAL A 38 -8.69 -0.34 -1.89
N PRO A 39 -8.35 0.32 -3.01
CA PRO A 39 -7.35 -0.18 -3.93
C PRO A 39 -5.97 -0.20 -3.25
N CYS A 40 -5.30 -1.34 -3.35
CA CYS A 40 -3.88 -1.50 -3.05
C CYS A 40 -3.10 -1.42 -4.36
N ALA A 41 -2.26 -0.40 -4.53
CA ALA A 41 -1.37 -0.25 -5.66
C ALA A 41 0.05 -0.63 -5.24
N VAL A 42 0.71 -1.48 -6.02
CA VAL A 42 2.11 -1.84 -5.79
C VAL A 42 2.99 -0.98 -6.69
N VAL A 43 3.97 -0.32 -6.09
CA VAL A 43 4.98 0.48 -6.80
C VAL A 43 6.37 0.09 -6.34
N ASP A 44 7.38 0.35 -7.19
CA ASP A 44 8.77 0.05 -6.83
C ASP A 44 9.25 0.98 -5.72
N PHE A 45 8.96 2.29 -5.85
CA PHE A 45 9.37 3.32 -4.90
C PHE A 45 8.38 4.49 -4.84
N PRO A 46 8.31 5.22 -3.71
CA PRO A 46 7.56 6.47 -3.60
C PRO A 46 8.14 7.54 -4.53
N ASP A 47 7.28 8.45 -5.00
CA ASP A 47 7.70 9.61 -5.78
C ASP A 47 8.37 10.71 -4.91
N GLU A 48 9.09 11.63 -5.55
CA GLU A 48 9.82 12.71 -4.87
C GLU A 48 8.93 13.67 -4.07
N GLU A 49 7.65 13.83 -4.44
CA GLU A 49 6.71 14.64 -3.68
C GLU A 49 6.38 13.92 -2.37
N THR A 50 6.05 12.64 -2.43
CA THR A 50 5.83 11.77 -1.27
C THR A 50 7.02 11.76 -0.31
N LEU A 51 8.26 11.60 -0.81
CA LEU A 51 9.47 11.63 0.02
C LEU A 51 9.62 12.95 0.79
N ARG A 52 9.36 14.08 0.12
CA ARG A 52 9.45 15.41 0.73
C ARG A 52 8.32 15.67 1.72
N GLU A 53 7.09 15.31 1.38
CA GLU A 53 5.93 15.47 2.25
C GLU A 53 6.04 14.67 3.55
N MET A 54 6.67 13.49 3.47
CA MET A 54 6.84 12.60 4.61
C MET A 54 8.19 12.76 5.33
N GLU A 55 9.03 13.70 4.88
CA GLU A 55 10.36 13.97 5.44
C GLU A 55 11.24 12.70 5.53
N LEU A 56 11.17 11.85 4.49
CA LEU A 56 11.94 10.60 4.40
C LEU A 56 13.36 10.89 3.89
N GLU A 57 14.36 10.20 4.46
CA GLU A 57 15.77 10.35 4.03
C GLU A 57 16.07 9.46 2.82
N SER A 58 15.31 8.39 2.64
CA SER A 58 15.47 7.37 1.60
C SER A 58 14.12 6.77 1.19
N GLU A 59 14.03 6.31 -0.07
CA GLU A 59 12.90 5.54 -0.61
C GLU A 59 12.61 4.23 0.15
N PHE A 60 13.59 3.73 0.91
CA PHE A 60 13.48 2.54 1.75
C PHE A 60 12.96 2.82 3.17
N ASP A 61 12.78 4.10 3.54
CA ASP A 61 12.30 4.46 4.88
C ASP A 61 10.78 4.26 5.04
N ILE A 62 10.08 3.98 3.93
CA ILE A 62 8.66 3.69 3.89
C ILE A 62 8.39 2.35 3.24
N LEU A 63 7.50 1.56 3.86
CA LEU A 63 7.09 0.23 3.36
C LEU A 63 5.66 0.22 2.83
N GLY A 64 4.95 1.34 2.95
CA GLY A 64 3.60 1.50 2.49
C GLY A 64 2.98 2.81 2.94
N LEU A 65 2.07 3.34 2.13
CA LEU A 65 1.45 4.64 2.34
C LEU A 65 -0.06 4.55 2.18
N PHE A 66 -0.79 4.94 3.23
CA PHE A 66 -2.22 5.19 3.14
C PHE A 66 -2.48 6.66 2.81
N ARG A 67 -3.07 6.94 1.64
CA ARG A 67 -3.58 8.26 1.27
C ARG A 67 -5.10 8.24 1.26
N GLY A 68 -5.71 8.96 2.18
CA GLY A 68 -7.16 9.00 2.30
C GLY A 68 -7.64 9.80 3.50
N VAL A 69 -8.95 9.99 3.60
CA VAL A 69 -9.59 10.62 4.75
C VAL A 69 -10.11 9.51 5.66
N GLY A 70 -9.62 9.48 6.90
CA GLY A 70 -10.12 8.56 7.92
C GLY A 70 -11.56 8.88 8.31
N LEU A 71 -12.34 7.85 8.68
CA LEU A 71 -13.71 7.97 9.19
C LEU A 71 -13.92 9.08 10.26
N PRO A 72 -13.00 9.35 11.21
CA PRO A 72 -13.20 10.44 12.17
C PRO A 72 -12.90 11.85 11.62
N GLN A 73 -12.19 11.96 10.49
CA GLN A 73 -11.90 13.23 9.81
C GLN A 73 -12.87 13.53 8.65
N GLY A 74 -13.53 12.49 8.11
CA GLY A 74 -14.60 12.64 7.13
C GLY A 74 -15.90 13.00 7.84
N GLY A 75 -16.27 14.28 7.84
CA GLY A 75 -17.57 14.71 8.37
C GLY A 75 -18.75 13.92 7.74
N ALA A 76 -19.92 14.01 8.36
CA ALA A 76 -21.14 13.25 8.03
C ALA A 76 -21.62 13.34 6.56
N THR A 77 -21.02 14.21 5.76
CA THR A 77 -21.25 14.37 4.32
C THR A 77 -19.95 14.08 3.56
N PRO A 78 -19.90 13.03 2.71
CA PRO A 78 -18.79 12.88 1.77
C PRO A 78 -18.77 14.10 0.84
N PHE A 79 -17.62 14.78 0.75
CA PHE A 79 -17.46 15.88 -0.21
C PHE A 79 -17.49 15.30 -1.64
N THR A 80 -18.34 15.84 -2.49
CA THR A 80 -18.41 15.43 -3.90
C THR A 80 -17.08 15.74 -4.59
N GLY A 81 -16.45 14.73 -5.20
CA GLY A 81 -15.14 14.85 -5.85
C GLY A 81 -13.95 14.37 -5.02
N GLN A 82 -14.19 13.83 -3.81
CA GLN A 82 -13.13 13.21 -3.01
C GLN A 82 -12.61 11.93 -3.70
N MET A 83 -11.29 11.84 -3.88
CA MET A 83 -10.65 10.61 -4.37
C MET A 83 -10.85 9.46 -3.36
N PRO A 84 -10.99 8.21 -3.83
CA PRO A 84 -11.08 7.07 -2.94
C PRO A 84 -9.81 6.96 -2.09
N ASN A 85 -9.96 6.45 -0.87
CA ASN A 85 -8.81 6.08 -0.03
C ASN A 85 -8.00 5.01 -0.76
N MET A 86 -6.67 5.14 -0.79
CA MET A 86 -5.76 4.26 -1.50
C MET A 86 -4.59 3.85 -0.61
N VAL A 87 -4.18 2.59 -0.73
CA VAL A 87 -2.97 2.05 -0.09
C VAL A 87 -1.93 1.83 -1.17
N TRP A 88 -0.72 2.34 -0.94
CA TRP A 88 0.45 2.08 -1.76
C TRP A 88 1.36 1.12 -1.01
N LEU A 89 1.89 0.14 -1.73
CA LEU A 89 2.81 -0.90 -1.25
C LEU A 89 4.09 -0.87 -2.09
#